data_AF-A0A4Y8SI20-F1
#
_entry.id   AF-A0A4Y8SI20-F1
#
_cell.length_a   1.000
_cell.length_b   1.000
_cell.length_c   1.000
_cell.angle_alpha   90.00
_cell.angle_beta   90.00
_cell.angle_gamma   90.00
#
_symmetry.space_group_name_H-M   'P 1'
#
loop_
_entity.id
_entity.type
_entity.pdbx_description
1 polymer ?
#
loop_
_entity_poly.entity_id
_entity_poly.type
_entity_poly.pdbx_seq_one_letter_code
_entity_poly.pdbx_strand_id
1 'polypeptide(L)'
;MKNLLLLSSMAMLPFLAIAQTDALRTDTVKTVEAYCAVMPVGKVFSSRIELEADYGKPGVAIDNRITDERGRPLNFGSVVEALNYMALKGWLFVNVYSDSHGQHYLLHRSAAR
;
A
#
# COMPACT_ATOMS: atom_id res chain seq x y z
N MET A 1 -21.53 17.85 58.12
CA MET A 1 -20.70 16.87 57.36
C MET A 1 -21.39 16.30 56.11
N LYS A 2 -22.72 16.13 56.10
CA LYS A 2 -23.47 15.64 54.92
C LYS A 2 -23.28 16.51 53.66
N ASN A 3 -23.21 17.84 53.85
CA ASN A 3 -23.06 18.79 52.74
C ASN A 3 -21.62 18.87 52.20
N LEU A 4 -20.63 18.38 52.97
CA LEU A 4 -19.22 18.33 52.55
C LEU A 4 -18.96 17.10 51.65
N LEU A 5 -19.66 16.00 51.91
CA LEU A 5 -19.65 14.79 51.07
C LEU A 5 -20.34 14.99 49.71
N LEU A 6 -21.38 15.83 49.67
CA LEU A 6 -22.04 16.19 48.40
C LEU A 6 -21.17 17.11 47.53
N LEU A 7 -20.39 18.00 48.14
CA LEU A 7 -19.52 18.93 47.40
C LEU A 7 -18.31 18.21 46.78
N SER A 8 -17.76 17.18 47.44
CA SER A 8 -16.65 16.39 46.88
C SER A 8 -17.10 15.46 45.74
N SER A 9 -18.34 14.98 45.80
CA SER A 9 -18.95 14.18 44.72
C SER A 9 -19.13 14.99 43.43
N MET A 10 -19.50 16.27 43.54
CA MET A 10 -19.74 17.13 42.37
C MET A 10 -18.45 17.59 41.66
N ALA A 11 -17.31 17.61 42.37
CA ALA A 11 -16.02 18.03 41.82
C ALA A 11 -15.29 16.94 41.01
N MET A 12 -15.71 15.68 41.11
CA MET A 12 -15.09 14.53 40.41
C MET A 12 -15.70 14.24 39.02
N LEU A 13 -16.86 14.82 38.69
CA LEU A 13 -17.55 14.60 37.41
C LEU A 13 -16.84 15.10 36.13
N PRO A 14 -16.01 16.17 36.11
CA PRO A 14 -15.42 16.63 34.85
C PRO A 14 -14.25 15.77 34.35
N PHE A 15 -13.71 14.83 35.14
CA PHE A 15 -12.60 13.97 34.72
C PHE A 15 -13.01 12.81 33.79
N LEU A 16 -14.31 12.51 33.67
CA LEU A 16 -14.82 11.47 32.76
C LEU A 16 -15.13 12.00 31.35
N ALA A 17 -15.11 13.31 31.14
CA ALA A 17 -15.57 13.94 29.89
C ALA A 17 -14.55 13.89 28.73
N ILE A 18 -13.29 13.47 28.96
CA ILE A 18 -12.27 13.37 27.90
C ILE A 18 -12.23 11.97 27.24
N ALA A 19 -13.12 11.05 27.61
CA ALA A 19 -13.13 9.69 27.07
C ALA A 19 -13.91 9.52 25.75
N GLN A 20 -14.58 10.57 25.24
CA GLN A 20 -15.21 10.52 23.92
C GLN A 20 -14.16 10.82 22.85
N THR A 21 -13.28 9.86 22.60
CA THR A 21 -12.61 9.79 21.31
C THR A 21 -13.72 9.61 20.29
N ASP A 22 -13.85 10.54 19.35
CA ASP A 22 -14.65 10.34 18.14
C ASP A 22 -14.24 8.99 17.54
N ALA A 23 -15.06 7.96 17.75
CA ALA A 23 -14.96 6.73 17.01
C ALA A 23 -15.36 7.13 15.59
N LEU A 24 -14.36 7.51 14.80
CA LEU A 24 -14.45 7.84 13.38
C LEU A 24 -15.43 6.84 12.79
N ARG A 25 -16.62 7.32 12.41
CA ARG A 25 -17.63 6.55 11.69
C ARG A 25 -17.00 6.22 10.35
N THR A 26 -16.22 5.16 10.35
CA THR A 26 -15.79 4.51 9.13
C THR A 26 -17.05 3.82 8.67
N ASP A 27 -17.87 4.53 7.89
CA ASP A 27 -18.65 3.85 6.87
C ASP A 27 -17.60 3.07 6.08
N THR A 28 -17.37 1.81 6.50
CA THR A 28 -16.43 0.91 5.89
C THR A 28 -16.97 0.62 4.51
N VAL A 29 -16.72 1.52 3.57
CA VAL A 29 -16.37 1.12 2.22
C VAL A 29 -15.29 0.08 2.45
N LYS A 30 -15.65 -1.21 2.37
CA LYS A 30 -14.67 -2.29 2.34
C LYS A 30 -13.81 -2.01 1.12
N THR A 31 -12.71 -1.31 1.32
CA THR A 31 -11.67 -1.13 0.32
C THR A 31 -11.19 -2.54 0.00
N VAL A 32 -11.26 -2.90 -1.27
CA VAL A 32 -10.71 -4.18 -1.72
C VAL A 32 -9.23 -3.90 -1.92
N GLU A 33 -8.37 -4.62 -1.20
CA GLU A 33 -6.94 -4.54 -1.44
C GLU A 33 -6.63 -5.24 -2.77
N ALA A 34 -5.99 -4.51 -3.69
CA ALA A 34 -5.45 -5.07 -4.91
C ALA A 34 -3.97 -5.38 -4.71
N TYR A 35 -3.52 -6.53 -5.20
CA TYR A 35 -2.13 -6.97 -5.09
C TYR A 35 -1.51 -7.10 -6.48
N CYS A 36 -0.21 -6.86 -6.56
CA CYS A 36 0.61 -7.26 -7.69
C CYS A 36 2.00 -7.70 -7.25
N ALA A 37 2.61 -8.60 -8.01
CA ALA A 37 4.04 -8.88 -7.91
C ALA A 37 4.77 -8.18 -9.05
N VAL A 38 5.91 -7.55 -8.79
CA VAL A 38 6.80 -7.05 -9.85
C VAL A 38 8.13 -7.77 -9.83
N MET A 39 8.65 -8.06 -11.00
CA MET A 39 9.95 -8.71 -11.20
C MET A 39 10.84 -7.80 -12.07
N PRO A 40 12.07 -7.49 -11.64
CA PRO A 40 13.01 -6.76 -12.45
C PRO A 40 13.57 -7.65 -13.57
N VAL A 41 13.51 -7.16 -14.80
CA VAL A 41 14.06 -7.84 -15.98
C VAL A 41 15.24 -7.03 -16.51
N GLY A 42 16.42 -7.66 -16.54
CA GLY A 42 17.63 -7.06 -17.08
C GLY A 42 17.56 -6.92 -18.60
N LYS A 43 18.17 -5.84 -19.13
CA LYS A 43 18.30 -5.65 -20.57
C LYS A 43 19.65 -6.13 -21.06
N VAL A 44 19.65 -6.74 -22.24
CA VAL A 44 20.90 -7.10 -22.92
C VAL A 44 21.65 -5.81 -23.26
N PHE A 45 22.92 -5.71 -22.82
CA PHE A 45 23.81 -4.55 -23.01
C PHE A 45 23.48 -3.26 -22.24
N SER A 46 22.65 -3.31 -21.19
CA SER A 46 22.41 -2.14 -20.33
C SER A 46 22.39 -2.54 -18.86
N SER A 47 22.86 -1.64 -17.98
CA SER A 47 22.69 -1.79 -16.53
C SER A 47 21.28 -1.42 -16.05
N ARG A 48 20.43 -0.92 -16.95
CA ARG A 48 19.05 -0.57 -16.64
C ARG A 48 18.16 -1.81 -16.63
N ILE A 49 17.10 -1.73 -15.83
CA ILE A 49 16.08 -2.78 -15.69
C ILE A 49 14.71 -2.28 -16.18
N GLU A 50 13.88 -3.19 -16.62
CA GLU A 50 12.44 -3.00 -16.80
C GLU A 50 11.69 -3.75 -15.67
N LEU A 51 10.44 -3.39 -15.40
CA LEU A 51 9.60 -4.14 -14.47
C LEU A 51 8.51 -4.87 -15.24
N GLU A 52 8.38 -6.17 -14.99
CA GLU A 52 7.22 -6.97 -15.37
C GLU A 52 6.30 -7.13 -14.17
N ALA A 53 5.00 -6.92 -14.36
CA ALA A 53 4.01 -6.93 -13.29
C ALA A 53 2.96 -8.04 -13.46
N ASP A 54 2.80 -8.88 -12.44
CA ASP A 54 1.74 -9.86 -12.33
C ASP A 54 0.61 -9.31 -11.44
N TYR A 55 -0.56 -9.12 -12.04
CA TYR A 55 -1.79 -8.66 -11.37
C TYR A 55 -2.79 -9.80 -11.06
N GLY A 56 -2.37 -11.06 -11.21
CA GLY A 56 -3.21 -12.23 -10.94
C GLY A 56 -4.27 -12.52 -12.02
N LYS A 57 -4.07 -12.04 -13.26
CA LYS A 57 -5.00 -12.28 -14.37
C LYS A 57 -4.56 -13.49 -15.21
N PRO A 58 -5.31 -14.60 -15.23
CA PRO A 58 -4.99 -15.71 -16.10
C PRO A 58 -5.27 -15.35 -17.57
N GLY A 59 -4.29 -15.58 -18.46
CA GLY A 59 -4.60 -15.98 -19.83
C GLY A 59 -4.45 -14.98 -20.97
N VAL A 60 -3.64 -13.92 -20.89
CA VAL A 60 -3.21 -13.23 -22.12
C VAL A 60 -1.72 -12.89 -22.01
N ALA A 61 -0.94 -13.31 -23.01
CA ALA A 61 0.45 -12.94 -23.23
C ALA A 61 0.56 -11.46 -23.65
N ILE A 62 0.00 -10.57 -22.84
CA ILE A 62 0.19 -9.13 -22.96
C ILE A 62 1.55 -8.86 -22.36
N ASP A 63 2.36 -8.06 -23.03
CA ASP A 63 3.56 -7.48 -22.44
C ASP A 63 3.17 -6.82 -21.10
N ASN A 64 3.50 -7.48 -20.00
CA ASN A 64 3.14 -7.07 -18.65
C ASN A 64 4.13 -6.04 -18.09
N ARG A 65 4.97 -5.46 -18.96
CA ARG A 65 5.90 -4.42 -18.56
C ARG A 65 5.17 -3.17 -18.12
N ILE A 66 5.75 -2.51 -17.13
CA ILE A 66 5.34 -1.17 -16.73
C ILE A 66 5.75 -0.20 -17.85
N THR A 67 4.74 0.42 -18.48
CA THR A 67 4.92 1.28 -19.66
C THR A 67 4.61 2.75 -19.38
N ASP A 68 5.10 3.62 -20.26
CA ASP A 68 4.71 5.02 -20.34
C ASP A 68 3.32 5.20 -21.00
N GLU A 69 2.85 6.45 -21.09
CA GLU A 69 1.56 6.79 -21.72
C GLU A 69 1.44 6.38 -23.19
N ARG A 70 2.56 6.09 -23.85
CA ARG A 70 2.65 5.66 -25.24
C ARG A 70 2.81 4.14 -25.37
N GLY A 71 2.77 3.40 -24.27
CA GLY A 71 2.93 1.94 -24.23
C GLY A 71 4.39 1.48 -24.35
N ARG A 72 5.38 2.35 -24.13
CA ARG A 72 6.80 1.95 -24.18
C ARG A 72 7.30 1.52 -22.81
N PRO A 73 8.06 0.42 -22.68
CA PRO A 73 8.60 0.00 -21.38
C PRO A 73 9.44 1.07 -20.69
N LEU A 74 9.16 1.31 -19.42
CA LEU A 74 9.94 2.22 -18.57
C LEU A 74 11.23 1.53 -18.12
N ASN A 75 12.33 2.28 -18.12
CA ASN A 75 13.64 1.79 -17.74
C ASN A 75 14.05 2.44 -16.43
N PHE A 76 14.50 1.65 -15.46
CA PHE A 76 14.97 2.10 -14.15
C PHE A 76 16.46 1.78 -14.00
N GLY A 77 17.19 2.61 -13.26
CA GLY A 77 18.58 2.37 -12.90
C GLY A 77 18.76 1.40 -11.72
N SER A 78 17.72 1.20 -10.92
CA SER A 78 17.71 0.23 -9.82
C SER A 78 16.31 -0.24 -9.49
N VAL A 79 16.19 -1.34 -8.75
CA VAL A 79 14.91 -1.80 -8.20
C VAL A 79 14.30 -0.75 -7.29
N VAL A 80 15.10 -0.03 -6.50
CA VAL A 80 14.62 1.02 -5.58
C VAL A 80 13.98 2.18 -6.36
N GLU A 81 14.60 2.61 -7.46
CA GLU A 81 14.01 3.62 -8.36
C GLU A 81 12.65 3.15 -8.90
N ALA A 82 12.57 1.88 -9.28
CA ALA A 82 11.35 1.27 -9.78
C ALA A 82 10.25 1.18 -8.71
N LEU A 83 10.58 0.81 -7.47
CA LEU A 83 9.65 0.79 -6.33
C LEU A 83 9.17 2.19 -5.97
N ASN A 84 10.04 3.20 -6.01
CA ASN A 84 9.65 4.59 -5.80
C ASN A 84 8.66 5.06 -6.87
N TYR A 85 8.87 4.68 -8.14
CA TYR A 85 7.89 4.94 -9.20
C TYR A 85 6.55 4.26 -8.90
N MET A 86 6.55 3.00 -8.46
CA MET A 86 5.32 2.29 -8.08
C MET A 86 4.60 2.96 -6.90
N ALA A 87 5.35 3.47 -5.91
CA ALA A 87 4.80 4.25 -4.80
C ALA A 87 4.09 5.53 -5.27
N LEU A 88 4.66 6.25 -6.24
CA LEU A 88 3.99 7.41 -6.86
C LEU A 88 2.69 7.03 -7.59
N LYS A 89 2.54 5.75 -7.99
CA LYS A 89 1.32 5.19 -8.59
C LYS A 89 0.36 4.58 -7.56
N GLY A 90 0.63 4.78 -6.27
CA GLY A 90 -0.22 4.33 -5.16
C GLY A 90 0.01 2.90 -4.72
N TRP A 91 1.07 2.23 -5.18
CA TRP A 91 1.44 0.89 -4.74
C TRP A 91 2.38 0.94 -3.54
N LEU A 92 2.09 0.15 -2.51
CA LEU A 92 2.88 0.05 -1.29
C LEU A 92 3.61 -1.29 -1.25
N PHE A 93 4.88 -1.26 -0.89
CA PHE A 93 5.71 -2.47 -0.76
C PHE A 93 5.24 -3.32 0.43
N VAL A 94 5.11 -4.64 0.21
CA VAL A 94 4.73 -5.63 1.23
C VAL A 94 5.92 -6.48 1.64
N ASN A 95 6.45 -7.26 0.69
CA ASN A 95 7.57 -8.15 0.92
C ASN A 95 8.32 -8.47 -0.38
N VAL A 96 9.44 -9.20 -0.22
CA VAL A 96 10.20 -9.77 -1.33
C VAL A 96 10.27 -11.29 -1.15
N TYR A 97 10.13 -12.04 -2.24
CA TYR A 97 10.33 -13.49 -2.28
C TYR A 97 11.10 -13.89 -3.53
N SER A 98 11.55 -15.14 -3.60
CA SER A 98 12.33 -15.64 -4.74
C SER A 98 11.86 -17.02 -5.17
N ASP A 99 11.94 -17.29 -6.47
CA ASP A 99 11.66 -18.58 -7.08
C ASP A 99 12.69 -18.89 -8.18
N SER A 100 12.41 -19.89 -9.04
CA SER A 100 13.28 -20.24 -10.17
C SER A 100 13.38 -19.18 -11.26
N HIS A 101 12.49 -18.19 -11.28
CA HIS A 101 12.44 -17.12 -12.27
C HIS A 101 13.09 -15.82 -11.79
N GLY A 102 13.24 -15.63 -10.47
CA GLY A 102 14.01 -14.51 -9.91
C GLY A 102 13.46 -14.01 -8.59
N GLN A 103 13.77 -12.75 -8.28
CA GLN A 103 13.21 -12.05 -7.13
C GLN A 103 11.93 -11.32 -7.51
N HIS A 104 10.91 -11.47 -6.68
CA HIS A 104 9.59 -10.85 -6.84
C HIS A 104 9.33 -9.92 -5.68
N TYR A 105 8.79 -8.74 -5.98
CA TYR A 105 8.44 -7.72 -5.02
C TYR A 105 6.92 -7.65 -4.97
N LEU A 106 6.32 -8.02 -3.85
CA LEU A 106 4.87 -7.93 -3.67
C LEU A 106 4.50 -6.51 -3.25
N LEU A 107 3.48 -5.99 -3.91
CA LEU A 107 2.90 -4.69 -3.61
C LEU A 107 1.40 -4.80 -3.43
N HIS A 108 0.83 -3.86 -2.67
CA HIS A 108 -0.60 -3.72 -2.52
C HIS A 108 -1.04 -2.27 -2.71
N ARG A 109 -2.31 -2.06 -3.03
CA ARG A 109 -2.96 -0.76 -3.00
C ARG A 109 -4.43 -0.90 -2.63
N SER A 110 -4.97 0.11 -1.97
CA SER A 110 -6.41 0.22 -1.77
C SER A 110 -7.09 0.47 -3.11
N ALA A 111 -8.01 -0.42 -3.51
CA ALA A 111 -8.91 -0.20 -4.62
C ALA A 111 -10.30 0.21 -4.10
N ALA A 112 -10.81 1.34 -4.61
CA ALA A 112 -12.21 1.69 -4.44
C ALA A 112 -13.07 0.65 -5.18
N ARG A 113 -14.15 0.18 -4.54
CA ARG A 113 -15.16 -0.67 -5.17
C ARG A 113 -16.01 0.12 -6.15
#